data_AF-A0A1V6S9C2-F1
#
_entry.id   AF-A0A1V6S9C2-F1
#
_cell.length_a   1.000
_cell.length_b   1.000
_cell.length_c   1.000
_cell.angle_alpha   90.00
_cell.angle_beta   90.00
_cell.angle_gamma   90.00
#
_symmetry.space_group_name_H-M   'P 1'
#
loop_
_entity.id
_entity.type
_entity.pdbx_description
1 polymer ?
#
loop_
_entity_poly.entity_id
_entity_poly.type
_entity_poly.pdbx_seq_one_letter_code
_entity_poly.pdbx_strand_id
1 'polypeptide(L)'
;MVTRGLWNLHVNGKWYRYFHPPRGQSSSPDTPTTLNAIHQILSRSNKFKLDPVPFPTPLHFQLDYVYTIDEDAGHFTVTHWESVNEALYPRIRRATLASIRETSLSTIDTLLDDVLEVPRYKNYSLGDLSDETDVQHLLNSFHIKPSVPARLNELQFQLFTDFIFTWRFYFDATSTWESSFPIFAAFAIGLLRIAAWDFEVRNMDTEDLPITFSTLPEWKAPADNVFWFHKYLIVCCTTDQISASLAKKATDFASRNNNRAGTVHGIVIPIRHIALFEIRNGDLLHSPPIPLVTNTSAMSCSPGFKILTYIFTSNHRAGYSAQSEEYWGVTIPTELFDMIINASTPRDLVSMAQSSILVEKWYYSSIPQIHGLSIRDFALSIPCCGKRNTSGALGVFCSICYAW
;
A
#
# COMPACT_ATOMS: atom_id res chain seq x y z
N MET A 1 12.04 -34.63 2.09
CA MET A 1 11.46 -33.32 1.71
C MET A 1 12.38 -32.25 2.29
N VAL A 2 12.84 -31.28 1.50
CA VAL A 2 13.75 -30.24 1.99
C VAL A 2 12.91 -29.15 2.65
N THR A 3 13.14 -28.88 3.93
CA THR A 3 12.48 -27.78 4.65
C THR A 3 12.94 -26.45 4.08
N ARG A 4 11.97 -25.59 3.74
CA ARG A 4 12.18 -24.28 3.14
C ARG A 4 11.98 -23.21 4.20
N GLY A 5 13.01 -22.42 4.47
CA GLY A 5 12.94 -21.33 5.44
C GLY A 5 13.74 -20.10 5.05
N LEU A 6 13.37 -19.02 5.71
CA LEU A 6 13.98 -17.69 5.56
C LEU A 6 14.25 -17.12 6.94
N TRP A 7 15.36 -16.41 7.07
CA TRP A 7 15.80 -15.80 8.31
C TRP A 7 15.76 -14.27 8.20
N ASN A 8 15.02 -13.62 9.08
CA ASN A 8 15.06 -12.18 9.32
C ASN A 8 15.89 -11.91 10.58
N LEU A 9 16.74 -10.90 10.55
CA LEU A 9 17.50 -10.41 11.69
C LEU A 9 17.26 -8.91 11.84
N HIS A 10 16.89 -8.47 13.04
CA HIS A 10 16.81 -7.07 13.42
C HIS A 10 17.85 -6.74 14.47
N VAL A 11 18.72 -5.78 14.16
CA VAL A 11 19.79 -5.35 15.06
C VAL A 11 20.14 -3.89 14.80
N ASN A 12 20.19 -3.09 15.87
CA ASN A 12 20.48 -1.65 15.83
C ASN A 12 19.57 -0.87 14.87
N GLY A 13 18.26 -1.17 14.89
CA GLY A 13 17.24 -0.52 14.08
C GLY A 13 17.30 -0.87 12.58
N LYS A 14 18.05 -1.92 12.20
CA LYS A 14 18.21 -2.33 10.81
C LYS A 14 17.80 -3.77 10.61
N TRP A 15 17.14 -4.03 9.48
CA TRP A 15 16.72 -5.36 9.07
C TRP A 15 17.70 -5.98 8.10
N TYR A 16 17.95 -7.27 8.30
CA TYR A 16 18.75 -8.11 7.42
C TYR A 16 17.99 -9.39 7.13
N ARG A 17 18.27 -9.97 5.97
CA ARG A 17 17.68 -11.22 5.52
C ARG A 17 18.78 -12.19 5.14
N TYR A 18 18.63 -13.43 5.58
CA TYR A 18 19.39 -14.56 5.08
C TYR A 18 18.45 -15.56 4.40
N PHE A 19 18.72 -15.81 3.13
CA PHE A 19 17.98 -16.74 2.29
C PHE A 19 18.95 -17.38 1.29
N HIS A 20 18.87 -18.70 1.12
CA HIS A 20 19.68 -19.43 0.15
C HIS A 20 18.85 -19.75 -1.11
N PRO A 21 19.00 -19.02 -2.22
CA PRO A 21 18.23 -19.27 -3.43
C PRO A 21 18.47 -20.68 -3.99
N PRO A 22 17.50 -21.27 -4.71
CA PRO A 22 16.19 -20.73 -5.07
C PRO A 22 15.06 -21.08 -4.08
N ARG A 23 15.30 -21.95 -3.09
CA ARG A 23 14.24 -22.50 -2.21
C ARG A 23 14.44 -22.27 -0.71
N GLY A 24 15.54 -21.63 -0.29
CA GLY A 24 15.83 -21.33 1.11
C GLY A 24 15.97 -22.59 1.94
N GLN A 25 17.01 -23.39 1.73
CA GLN A 25 17.19 -24.58 2.57
C GLN A 25 17.34 -24.17 4.03
N SER A 26 16.47 -24.70 4.89
CA SER A 26 16.50 -24.48 6.34
C SER A 26 16.21 -25.79 7.05
N SER A 27 16.20 -25.75 8.38
CA SER A 27 15.83 -26.86 9.24
C SER A 27 14.61 -26.51 10.09
N SER A 28 13.80 -27.50 10.44
CA SER A 28 12.59 -27.33 11.27
C SER A 28 12.94 -26.96 12.72
N PRO A 29 12.09 -26.22 13.47
CA PRO A 29 12.38 -25.80 14.85
C PRO A 29 12.65 -26.95 15.84
N ASP A 30 12.15 -28.15 15.56
CA ASP A 30 12.38 -29.37 16.34
C ASP A 30 13.76 -30.01 16.12
N THR A 31 14.63 -29.39 15.32
CA THR A 31 15.97 -29.91 15.02
C THR A 31 17.09 -29.13 15.73
N PRO A 32 18.15 -29.80 16.22
CA PRO A 32 19.30 -29.11 16.82
C PRO A 32 20.04 -28.17 15.86
N THR A 33 19.91 -28.39 14.56
CA THR A 33 20.49 -27.53 13.52
C THR A 33 19.93 -26.12 13.57
N THR A 34 18.66 -25.95 13.92
CA THR A 34 18.02 -24.63 14.01
C THR A 34 18.55 -23.83 15.20
N LEU A 35 18.70 -24.48 16.37
CA LEU A 35 19.31 -23.86 17.54
C LEU A 35 20.76 -23.45 17.27
N ASN A 36 21.54 -24.33 16.64
CA ASN A 36 22.90 -24.03 16.22
C ASN A 36 22.97 -22.85 15.23
N ALA A 37 22.02 -22.76 14.29
CA ALA A 37 21.93 -21.64 13.36
C ALA A 37 21.68 -20.32 14.11
N ILE A 38 20.76 -20.31 15.09
CA ILE A 38 20.49 -19.13 15.92
C ILE A 38 21.75 -18.68 16.66
N HIS A 39 22.46 -19.60 17.33
CA HIS A 39 23.71 -19.25 18.02
C HIS A 39 24.79 -18.73 17.05
N GLN A 40 24.89 -19.28 15.85
CA GLN A 40 25.84 -18.81 14.84
C GLN A 40 25.48 -17.42 14.30
N ILE A 41 24.19 -17.12 14.12
CA ILE A 41 23.73 -15.78 13.71
C ILE A 41 24.01 -14.77 14.84
N LEU A 42 23.65 -15.10 16.08
CA LEU A 42 23.88 -14.23 17.25
C LEU A 42 25.37 -13.99 17.53
N SER A 43 26.23 -14.96 17.23
CA SER A 43 27.70 -14.81 17.33
C SER A 43 28.34 -14.12 16.12
N ARG A 44 27.53 -13.64 15.16
CA ARG A 44 27.97 -12.98 13.92
C ARG A 44 28.97 -13.81 13.11
N SER A 45 28.74 -15.12 13.04
CA SER A 45 29.53 -16.03 12.22
C SER A 45 29.47 -15.65 10.73
N ASN A 46 30.63 -15.61 10.06
CA ASN A 46 30.74 -15.34 8.62
C ASN A 46 30.03 -16.37 7.71
N LYS A 47 29.46 -17.45 8.27
CA LYS A 47 28.71 -18.47 7.53
C LYS A 47 27.38 -17.95 7.00
N PHE A 48 26.80 -16.91 7.62
CA PHE A 48 25.52 -16.33 7.22
C PHE A 48 25.76 -15.03 6.46
N LYS A 49 25.58 -15.06 5.13
CA LYS A 49 25.62 -13.86 4.30
C LYS A 49 24.29 -13.11 4.46
N LEU A 50 24.26 -12.19 5.42
CA LEU A 50 23.09 -11.36 5.71
C LEU A 50 23.02 -10.19 4.74
N ASP A 51 21.96 -10.14 3.94
CA ASP A 51 21.70 -9.04 3.01
C ASP A 51 20.83 -7.98 3.70
N PRO A 52 21.17 -6.68 3.61
CA PRO A 52 20.35 -5.62 4.20
C PRO A 52 19.00 -5.53 3.47
N VAL A 53 17.92 -5.39 4.23
CA VAL A 53 16.56 -5.24 3.71
C VAL A 53 15.85 -4.08 4.42
N PRO A 54 14.90 -3.39 3.77
CA PRO A 54 14.19 -2.28 4.41
C PRO A 54 13.26 -2.74 5.54
N PHE A 55 12.82 -4.01 5.51
CA PHE A 55 11.88 -4.59 6.46
C PHE A 55 11.85 -6.12 6.40
N PRO A 56 11.29 -6.81 7.43
CA PRO A 56 11.25 -8.26 7.46
C PRO A 56 10.37 -8.85 6.36
N THR A 57 10.77 -10.01 5.83
CA THR A 57 9.94 -10.78 4.90
C THR A 57 8.94 -11.65 5.68
N PRO A 58 7.63 -11.57 5.40
CA PRO A 58 6.59 -12.37 6.05
C PRO A 58 6.57 -13.81 5.53
N LEU A 59 5.73 -14.66 6.13
CA LEU A 59 5.53 -16.03 5.69
C LEU A 59 4.88 -16.09 4.30
N HIS A 60 5.61 -16.62 3.34
CA HIS A 60 5.14 -16.84 1.97
C HIS A 60 4.67 -18.29 1.76
N PHE A 61 3.73 -18.53 0.83
CA PHE A 61 3.18 -19.88 0.57
C PHE A 61 4.23 -20.91 0.09
N GLN A 62 5.37 -20.44 -0.42
CA GLN A 62 6.48 -21.28 -0.86
C GLN A 62 7.49 -21.60 0.26
N LEU A 63 7.32 -21.02 1.44
CA LEU A 63 8.15 -21.24 2.62
C LEU A 63 7.38 -22.08 3.64
N ASP A 64 8.10 -22.97 4.31
CA ASP A 64 7.54 -23.76 5.42
C ASP A 64 7.68 -22.97 6.74
N TYR A 65 8.79 -22.24 6.90
CA TYR A 65 9.08 -21.44 8.09
C TYR A 65 9.67 -20.06 7.76
N VAL A 66 9.33 -19.06 8.57
CA VAL A 66 10.07 -17.79 8.66
C VAL A 66 10.55 -17.63 10.10
N TYR A 67 11.86 -17.44 10.24
CA TYR A 67 12.53 -17.23 11.50
C TYR A 67 12.88 -15.75 11.63
N THR A 68 12.50 -15.12 12.73
CA THR A 68 12.82 -13.72 13.01
C THR A 68 13.58 -13.63 14.32
N ILE A 69 14.84 -13.22 14.26
CA ILE A 69 15.67 -12.86 15.42
C ILE A 69 15.60 -11.34 15.56
N ASP A 70 14.93 -10.85 16.60
CA ASP A 70 14.88 -9.43 16.92
C ASP A 70 15.74 -9.17 18.16
N GLU A 71 16.99 -8.77 17.94
CA GLU A 71 17.93 -8.46 19.03
C GLU A 71 17.51 -7.22 19.80
N ASP A 72 16.91 -6.24 19.11
CA ASP A 72 16.49 -4.98 19.72
C ASP A 72 15.28 -5.19 20.65
N ALA A 73 14.34 -6.05 20.24
CA ALA A 73 13.19 -6.43 21.07
C ALA A 73 13.49 -7.58 22.05
N GLY A 74 14.62 -8.28 21.89
CA GLY A 74 15.00 -9.42 22.74
C GLY A 74 14.20 -10.69 22.49
N HIS A 75 13.64 -10.87 21.29
CA HIS A 75 12.74 -11.98 20.96
C HIS A 75 13.17 -12.77 19.74
N PHE A 76 12.84 -14.07 19.76
CA PHE A 76 12.91 -14.94 18.60
C PHE A 76 11.50 -15.41 18.25
N THR A 77 11.13 -15.31 16.98
CA THR A 77 9.80 -15.66 16.49
C THR A 77 9.90 -16.67 15.34
N VAL A 78 9.03 -17.68 15.37
CA VAL A 78 8.84 -18.66 14.29
C VAL A 78 7.43 -18.52 13.75
N THR A 79 7.33 -18.21 12.46
CA THR A 79 6.06 -18.17 11.73
C THR A 79 6.01 -19.32 10.74
N HIS A 80 4.93 -20.10 10.75
CA HIS A 80 4.76 -21.27 9.87
C HIS A 80 3.28 -21.49 9.53
N TRP A 81 3.00 -22.31 8.52
CA TRP A 81 1.63 -22.66 8.17
C TRP A 81 1.11 -23.77 9.09
N GLU A 82 -0.09 -23.56 9.62
CA GLU A 82 -0.86 -24.57 10.35
C GLU A 82 -2.16 -24.86 9.62
N SER A 83 -2.51 -26.14 9.50
CA SER A 83 -3.79 -26.58 8.93
C SER A 83 -4.85 -26.68 10.03
N VAL A 84 -5.84 -25.81 9.98
CA VAL A 84 -7.03 -25.85 10.85
C VAL A 84 -8.26 -26.02 9.97
N ASN A 85 -9.00 -27.11 10.15
CA ASN A 85 -10.20 -27.42 9.35
C ASN A 85 -9.97 -27.31 7.83
N GLU A 86 -8.89 -27.91 7.34
CA GLU A 86 -8.48 -27.90 5.91
C GLU A 86 -8.08 -26.54 5.33
N ALA A 87 -8.09 -25.47 6.14
CA ALA A 87 -7.58 -24.16 5.77
C ALA A 87 -6.21 -23.91 6.42
N LEU A 88 -5.29 -23.29 5.66
CA LEU A 88 -3.95 -22.95 6.13
C LEU A 88 -3.95 -21.54 6.73
N TYR A 89 -3.47 -21.43 7.97
CA TYR A 89 -3.32 -20.15 8.68
C TYR A 89 -1.87 -19.98 9.13
N PRO A 90 -1.34 -18.75 9.16
CA PRO A 90 -0.02 -18.50 9.73
C PRO A 90 -0.10 -18.62 11.26
N ARG A 91 0.67 -19.53 11.84
CA ARG A 91 0.85 -19.68 13.28
C ARG A 91 2.18 -19.06 13.70
N ILE A 92 2.14 -18.20 14.72
CA ILE A 92 3.28 -17.48 15.25
C ILE A 92 3.60 -18.02 16.64
N ARG A 93 4.84 -18.46 16.84
CA ARG A 93 5.36 -18.87 18.14
C ARG A 93 6.59 -18.05 18.50
N ARG A 94 6.76 -17.70 19.78
CA ARG A 94 7.80 -16.78 20.25
C ARG A 94 8.51 -17.31 21.48
N ALA A 95 9.81 -17.03 21.57
CA ALA A 95 10.64 -17.23 22.75
C ALA A 95 11.46 -15.95 23.03
N THR A 96 11.99 -15.79 24.25
CA THR A 96 12.95 -14.73 24.55
C THR A 96 14.35 -15.13 24.12
N LEU A 97 15.17 -14.19 23.65
CA LEU A 97 16.56 -14.49 23.30
C LEU A 97 17.40 -14.87 24.52
N ALA A 98 17.02 -14.39 25.71
CA ALA A 98 17.63 -14.79 26.97
C ALA A 98 17.42 -16.30 27.24
N SER A 99 16.19 -16.80 27.12
CA SER A 99 15.91 -18.22 27.35
C SER A 99 16.64 -19.12 26.35
N ILE A 100 16.78 -18.69 25.10
CA ILE A 100 17.54 -19.42 24.08
C ILE A 100 19.04 -19.45 24.40
N ARG A 101 19.61 -18.38 24.97
CA ARG A 101 21.04 -18.34 25.33
C ARG A 101 21.37 -19.20 26.55
N GLU A 102 20.44 -19.31 27.48
CA GLU A 102 20.62 -20.02 28.76
C GLU A 102 20.17 -21.48 28.71
N THR A 103 19.52 -21.89 27.62
CA THR A 103 18.97 -23.24 27.50
C THR A 103 20.06 -24.32 27.42
N SER A 104 19.85 -25.42 28.14
CA SER A 104 20.59 -26.67 27.96
C SER A 104 19.90 -27.63 27.00
N LEU A 105 18.76 -27.22 26.43
CA LEU A 105 17.95 -28.04 25.54
C LEU A 105 18.61 -28.20 24.17
N SER A 106 18.37 -29.34 23.52
CA SER A 106 18.89 -29.62 22.19
C SER A 106 18.09 -28.98 21.06
N THR A 107 16.86 -28.51 21.33
CA THR A 107 15.94 -27.94 20.35
C THR A 107 15.26 -26.70 20.91
N ILE A 108 14.74 -25.84 20.02
CA ILE A 108 14.03 -24.61 20.40
C ILE A 108 12.53 -24.80 20.59
N ASP A 109 11.96 -25.89 20.05
CA ASP A 109 10.50 -26.06 19.95
C ASP A 109 9.79 -26.01 21.31
N THR A 110 10.43 -26.54 22.35
CA THR A 110 9.92 -26.55 23.73
C THR A 110 9.98 -25.20 24.43
N LEU A 111 10.72 -24.23 23.89
CA LEU A 111 10.81 -22.86 24.42
C LEU A 111 9.82 -21.91 23.74
N LEU A 112 9.18 -22.36 22.66
CA LEU A 112 8.31 -21.54 21.84
C LEU A 112 6.88 -21.55 22.40
N ASP A 113 6.43 -20.39 22.83
CA ASP A 113 5.05 -20.16 23.26
C ASP A 113 4.20 -19.64 22.10
N ASP A 114 2.93 -20.05 22.04
CA ASP A 114 1.98 -19.51 21.07
C ASP A 114 1.71 -18.04 21.33
N VAL A 115 1.85 -17.23 20.28
CA VAL A 115 1.41 -15.84 20.31
C VAL A 115 -0.09 -15.83 20.01
N LEU A 116 -0.91 -15.71 21.06
CA LEU A 116 -2.34 -15.48 20.90
C LEU A 116 -2.57 -14.07 20.32
N GLU A 117 -2.57 -13.97 19.00
CA GLU A 117 -3.11 -12.78 18.34
C GLU A 117 -4.63 -12.80 18.50
N VAL A 118 -5.14 -12.02 19.45
CA VAL A 118 -6.55 -11.65 19.44
C VAL A 118 -6.75 -10.77 18.20
N PRO A 119 -7.54 -11.19 17.21
CA PRO A 119 -7.83 -10.33 16.07
C PRO A 119 -8.59 -9.13 16.61
N ARG A 120 -7.92 -7.99 16.80
CA ARG A 120 -8.56 -6.72 17.20
C ARG A 120 -9.28 -6.11 16.00
N TYR A 121 -10.03 -6.89 15.26
CA TYR A 121 -10.81 -6.39 14.14
C TYR A 121 -12.22 -6.13 14.63
N LYS A 122 -12.50 -4.86 14.88
CA LYS A 122 -13.86 -4.40 14.63
C LYS A 122 -13.99 -4.35 13.11
N ASN A 123 -14.59 -5.40 12.54
CA ASN A 123 -15.26 -5.22 11.25
C ASN A 123 -16.24 -4.07 11.50
N TYR A 124 -15.95 -2.88 10.97
CA TYR A 124 -16.93 -1.82 10.91
C TYR A 124 -18.08 -2.41 10.09
N SER A 125 -19.14 -2.82 10.78
CA SER A 125 -20.36 -3.19 10.11
C SER A 125 -20.78 -1.95 9.34
N LEU A 126 -21.01 -2.11 8.04
CA LEU A 126 -21.45 -1.04 7.14
C LEU A 126 -22.76 -0.37 7.61
N GLY A 127 -23.39 -0.88 8.68
CA GLY A 127 -24.64 -0.40 9.28
C GLY A 127 -24.53 0.73 10.30
N ASP A 128 -23.34 1.18 10.73
CA ASP A 128 -23.18 2.33 11.65
C ASP A 128 -22.83 3.65 10.92
N LEU A 129 -23.07 3.72 9.60
CA LEU A 129 -22.88 4.92 8.79
C LEU A 129 -24.01 5.93 9.01
N SER A 130 -24.10 6.53 10.20
CA SER A 130 -24.85 7.78 10.38
C SER A 130 -23.96 8.95 9.92
N ASP A 131 -23.82 9.12 8.61
CA ASP A 131 -23.80 10.42 7.90
C ASP A 131 -23.33 10.24 6.45
N GLU A 132 -24.20 9.67 5.59
CA GLU A 132 -24.02 9.75 4.13
C GLU A 132 -23.85 11.20 3.65
N THR A 133 -24.43 12.16 4.39
CA THR A 133 -24.29 13.60 4.20
C THR A 133 -22.83 14.05 4.24
N ASP A 134 -22.04 13.56 5.20
CA ASP A 134 -20.64 13.97 5.38
C ASP A 134 -19.73 13.39 4.30
N VAL A 135 -19.98 12.13 3.90
CA VAL A 135 -19.29 11.53 2.76
C VAL A 135 -19.54 12.33 1.49
N GLN A 136 -20.82 12.61 1.18
CA GLN A 136 -21.16 13.34 -0.03
C GLN A 136 -20.65 14.78 0.01
N HIS A 137 -20.69 15.44 1.18
CA HIS A 137 -20.09 16.75 1.39
C HIS A 137 -18.59 16.72 1.11
N LEU A 138 -17.85 15.75 1.66
CA LEU A 138 -16.41 15.63 1.44
C LEU A 138 -16.09 15.27 -0.02
N LEU A 139 -16.83 14.37 -0.65
CA LEU A 139 -16.67 14.11 -2.09
C LEU A 139 -16.87 15.39 -2.91
N ASN A 140 -17.90 16.19 -2.59
CA ASN A 140 -18.15 17.47 -3.24
C ASN A 140 -17.06 18.50 -2.95
N SER A 141 -16.54 18.56 -1.72
CA SER A 141 -15.47 19.46 -1.27
C SER A 141 -14.14 19.12 -1.96
N PHE A 142 -13.86 17.83 -2.17
CA PHE A 142 -12.75 17.36 -2.99
C PHE A 142 -13.02 17.54 -4.50
N HIS A 143 -14.20 18.05 -4.88
CA HIS A 143 -14.68 18.16 -6.25
C HIS A 143 -14.68 16.82 -7.02
N ILE A 144 -14.85 15.71 -6.30
CA ILE A 144 -14.96 14.37 -6.86
C ILE A 144 -16.36 14.23 -7.42
N LYS A 145 -16.45 14.22 -8.75
CA LYS A 145 -17.64 13.77 -9.47
C LYS A 145 -17.29 12.44 -10.10
N PRO A 146 -17.75 11.31 -9.53
CA PRO A 146 -17.61 10.03 -10.20
C PRO A 146 -18.17 10.17 -11.61
N SER A 147 -17.37 9.83 -12.61
CA SER A 147 -17.75 9.84 -14.03
C SER A 147 -17.44 8.47 -14.63
N VAL A 148 -18.02 8.17 -15.80
CA VAL A 148 -17.72 6.92 -16.53
C VAL A 148 -16.19 6.73 -16.60
N PRO A 149 -15.65 5.61 -16.08
CA PRO A 149 -14.21 5.38 -16.01
C PRO A 149 -13.57 5.44 -17.39
N ALA A 150 -12.46 6.17 -17.48
CA ALA A 150 -11.63 6.14 -18.67
C ALA A 150 -10.88 4.80 -18.75
N ARG A 151 -10.31 4.50 -19.92
CA ARG A 151 -9.40 3.35 -20.08
C ARG A 151 -8.28 3.39 -19.03
N LEU A 152 -7.72 4.58 -18.79
CA LEU A 152 -6.71 4.75 -17.75
C LEU A 152 -7.18 4.25 -16.37
N ASN A 153 -8.40 4.56 -15.95
CA ASN A 153 -8.91 4.13 -14.65
C ASN A 153 -8.97 2.60 -14.56
N GLU A 154 -9.44 1.92 -15.61
CA GLU A 154 -9.46 0.46 -15.65
C GLU A 154 -8.05 -0.14 -15.53
N LEU A 155 -7.05 0.46 -16.18
CA LEU A 155 -5.66 0.04 -16.05
C LEU A 155 -5.11 0.29 -14.63
N GLN A 156 -5.44 1.42 -14.01
CA GLN A 156 -5.09 1.69 -12.61
C GLN A 156 -5.71 0.66 -11.66
N PHE A 157 -6.96 0.26 -11.91
CA PHE A 157 -7.65 -0.76 -11.13
C PHE A 157 -6.96 -2.12 -11.28
N GLN A 158 -6.53 -2.48 -12.49
CA GLN A 158 -5.79 -3.71 -12.73
C GLN A 158 -4.40 -3.69 -12.05
N LEU A 159 -3.67 -2.59 -12.17
CA LEU A 159 -2.38 -2.42 -11.49
C LEU A 159 -2.52 -2.52 -9.96
N PHE A 160 -3.62 -1.98 -9.41
CA PHE A 160 -3.94 -2.15 -8.00
C PHE A 160 -4.17 -3.61 -7.63
N THR A 161 -5.01 -4.34 -8.37
CA THR A 161 -5.28 -5.76 -8.06
C THR A 161 -4.01 -6.59 -8.14
N ASP A 162 -3.17 -6.35 -9.15
CA ASP A 162 -1.90 -7.05 -9.35
C ASP A 162 -0.88 -6.70 -8.26
N PHE A 163 -0.85 -5.43 -7.82
CA PHE A 163 -0.02 -4.97 -6.71
C PHE A 163 -0.42 -5.65 -5.39
N ILE A 164 -1.72 -5.67 -5.08
CA ILE A 164 -2.22 -6.37 -3.89
C ILE A 164 -1.93 -7.87 -3.97
N PHE A 165 -2.17 -8.50 -5.12
CA PHE A 165 -1.91 -9.92 -5.30
C PHE A 165 -0.43 -10.28 -5.10
N THR A 166 0.47 -9.50 -5.69
CA THR A 166 1.93 -9.70 -5.60
C THR A 166 2.41 -9.60 -4.15
N TRP A 167 1.90 -8.63 -3.40
CA TRP A 167 2.36 -8.33 -2.04
C TRP A 167 1.40 -8.79 -0.94
N ARG A 168 0.43 -9.66 -1.25
CA ARG A 168 -0.64 -10.08 -0.32
C ARG A 168 -0.13 -10.57 1.03
N PHE A 169 0.99 -11.30 1.05
CA PHE A 169 1.61 -11.80 2.28
C PHE A 169 2.09 -10.69 3.21
N TYR A 170 2.45 -9.53 2.67
CA TYR A 170 2.74 -8.35 3.49
C TYR A 170 1.44 -7.74 4.03
N PHE A 171 0.41 -7.60 3.20
CA PHE A 171 -0.90 -7.07 3.61
C PHE A 171 -1.63 -7.92 4.66
N ASP A 172 -1.47 -9.24 4.59
CA ASP A 172 -2.10 -10.19 5.50
C ASP A 172 -1.37 -10.24 6.86
N ALA A 173 -0.07 -9.92 6.90
CA ALA A 173 0.79 -10.02 8.09
C ALA A 173 0.66 -8.81 9.04
N THR A 174 -0.55 -8.48 9.47
CA THR A 174 -0.90 -7.25 10.20
C THR A 174 -0.12 -6.93 11.47
N SER A 175 0.33 -7.93 12.24
CA SER A 175 1.14 -7.67 13.44
C SER A 175 2.50 -7.06 13.13
N THR A 176 3.00 -7.27 11.92
CA THR A 176 4.21 -6.63 11.40
C THR A 176 4.03 -5.12 11.16
N TRP A 177 2.78 -4.65 11.05
CA TRP A 177 2.45 -3.27 10.68
C TRP A 177 2.40 -2.37 11.90
N GLU A 178 1.82 -2.89 12.98
CA GLU A 178 1.81 -2.21 14.28
C GLU A 178 3.23 -2.02 14.82
N SER A 179 4.15 -2.92 14.46
CA SER A 179 5.55 -2.91 14.89
C SER A 179 6.51 -2.21 13.93
N SER A 180 6.15 -1.99 12.66
CA SER A 180 7.05 -1.42 11.64
C SER A 180 6.36 -0.41 10.71
N PHE A 181 6.51 0.87 11.04
CA PHE A 181 6.07 1.97 10.19
C PHE A 181 6.70 1.96 8.77
N PRO A 182 7.98 1.58 8.56
CA PRO A 182 8.57 1.54 7.22
C PRO A 182 7.85 0.64 6.21
N ILE A 183 7.37 -0.54 6.64
CA ILE A 183 6.55 -1.44 5.80
C ILE A 183 5.29 -0.70 5.36
N PHE A 184 4.57 -0.19 6.36
CA PHE A 184 3.34 0.55 6.17
C PHE A 184 3.55 1.68 5.15
N ALA A 185 4.56 2.53 5.38
CA ALA A 185 4.83 3.70 4.57
C ALA A 185 5.20 3.34 3.14
N ALA A 186 5.98 2.26 2.94
CA ALA A 186 6.31 1.74 1.61
C ALA A 186 5.04 1.32 0.85
N PHE A 187 4.16 0.52 1.43
CA PHE A 187 2.95 0.10 0.72
C PHE A 187 1.95 1.25 0.52
N ALA A 188 1.84 2.18 1.47
CA ALA A 188 0.95 3.33 1.34
C ALA A 188 1.38 4.23 0.17
N ILE A 189 2.68 4.54 0.07
CA ILE A 189 3.18 5.35 -1.04
C ILE A 189 3.07 4.61 -2.37
N GLY A 190 3.24 3.29 -2.39
CA GLY A 190 3.03 2.46 -3.57
C GLY A 190 1.61 2.59 -4.11
N LEU A 191 0.61 2.41 -3.24
CA LEU A 191 -0.81 2.57 -3.59
C LEU A 191 -1.14 3.98 -4.08
N LEU A 192 -0.64 5.02 -3.39
CA LEU A 192 -0.83 6.41 -3.79
C LEU A 192 -0.23 6.71 -5.16
N ARG A 193 0.97 6.20 -5.45
CA ARG A 193 1.62 6.36 -6.76
C ARG A 193 0.85 5.66 -7.87
N ILE A 194 0.31 4.47 -7.64
CA ILE A 194 -0.55 3.80 -8.64
C ILE A 194 -1.82 4.63 -8.87
N ALA A 195 -2.45 5.10 -7.80
CA ALA A 195 -3.67 5.90 -7.88
C ALA A 195 -3.47 7.24 -8.59
N ALA A 196 -2.28 7.84 -8.49
CA ALA A 196 -1.91 9.10 -9.14
C ALA A 196 -1.16 8.93 -10.47
N TRP A 197 -0.89 7.70 -10.90
CA TRP A 197 -0.02 7.43 -12.04
C TRP A 197 1.36 8.14 -11.92
N ASP A 198 1.90 8.17 -10.70
CA ASP A 198 3.16 8.80 -10.32
C ASP A 198 4.29 7.75 -10.27
N PHE A 199 4.54 7.13 -11.43
CA PHE A 199 5.58 6.12 -11.64
C PHE A 199 6.02 6.06 -13.11
N GLU A 200 7.18 5.44 -13.34
CA GLU A 200 7.73 5.19 -14.68
C GLU A 200 7.43 3.75 -15.11
N VAL A 201 7.00 3.57 -16.35
CA VAL A 201 6.89 2.26 -17.00
C VAL A 201 8.16 2.04 -17.82
N ARG A 202 8.87 0.95 -17.53
CA ARG A 202 10.04 0.53 -18.30
C ARG A 202 9.69 -0.75 -19.03
N ASN A 203 9.91 -0.78 -20.34
CA ASN A 203 9.83 -2.00 -21.12
C ASN A 203 11.18 -2.72 -20.98
N MET A 204 11.29 -3.59 -19.97
CA MET A 204 12.45 -4.45 -19.80
C MET A 204 12.03 -5.86 -20.20
N ASP A 205 12.74 -6.45 -21.17
CA ASP A 205 12.65 -7.88 -21.48
C ASP A 205 13.29 -8.68 -20.33
N THR A 206 12.68 -8.67 -19.15
CA THR A 206 13.11 -9.54 -18.04
C THR A 206 12.34 -10.85 -18.13
N GLU A 207 13.05 -11.94 -18.44
CA GLU A 207 12.47 -13.31 -18.44
C GLU A 207 11.94 -13.70 -17.04
N ASP A 208 12.46 -13.08 -15.98
CA ASP A 208 12.03 -13.32 -14.60
C ASP A 208 10.97 -12.30 -14.15
N LEU A 209 9.71 -12.75 -14.07
CA LEU A 209 8.64 -11.96 -13.45
C LEU A 209 8.96 -11.72 -11.96
N PRO A 210 8.68 -10.52 -11.40
CA PRO A 210 8.96 -10.16 -10.00
C PRO A 210 7.97 -10.82 -9.01
N ILE A 211 7.59 -12.07 -9.24
CA ILE A 211 6.66 -12.86 -8.41
C ILE A 211 7.46 -13.75 -7.43
N THR A 212 8.80 -13.66 -7.44
CA THR A 212 9.62 -14.38 -6.46
C THR A 212 9.47 -13.70 -5.10
N PHE A 213 9.11 -14.45 -4.06
CA PHE A 213 8.94 -13.95 -2.69
C PHE A 213 10.16 -13.24 -2.09
N SER A 214 11.32 -13.36 -2.74
CA SER A 214 12.53 -12.62 -2.41
C SER A 214 12.52 -11.17 -2.89
N THR A 215 11.66 -10.78 -3.84
CA THR A 215 11.55 -9.38 -4.27
C THR A 215 11.06 -8.54 -3.11
N LEU A 216 11.59 -7.32 -3.03
CA LEU A 216 11.17 -6.32 -2.06
C LEU A 216 10.84 -5.04 -2.83
N PRO A 217 9.89 -4.23 -2.34
CA PRO A 217 9.69 -2.87 -2.80
C PRO A 217 11.00 -2.06 -2.80
N GLU A 218 11.39 -1.55 -3.97
CA GLU A 218 12.59 -0.71 -4.11
C GLU A 218 12.28 0.79 -4.07
N TRP A 219 10.99 1.15 -4.06
CA TRP A 219 10.60 2.56 -4.02
C TRP A 219 10.85 3.17 -2.64
N LYS A 220 11.20 4.47 -2.64
CA LYS A 220 11.47 5.20 -1.40
C LYS A 220 10.17 5.45 -0.63
N ALA A 221 10.12 4.97 0.60
CA ALA A 221 9.05 5.26 1.54
C ALA A 221 9.21 6.67 2.15
N PRO A 222 8.10 7.36 2.46
CA PRO A 222 8.11 8.56 3.29
C PRO A 222 8.73 8.27 4.66
N ALA A 223 9.59 9.17 5.14
CA ALA A 223 10.17 9.07 6.49
C ALA A 223 9.15 9.43 7.57
N ASP A 224 8.27 10.40 7.27
CA ASP A 224 7.28 10.93 8.19
C ASP A 224 5.90 10.32 7.96
N ASN A 225 5.13 10.26 9.04
CA ASN A 225 3.74 9.80 9.03
C ASN A 225 2.73 10.86 8.57
N VAL A 226 3.20 12.07 8.25
CA VAL A 226 2.40 13.14 7.67
C VAL A 226 3.22 13.81 6.57
N PHE A 227 2.71 13.85 5.35
CA PHE A 227 3.41 14.46 4.22
C PHE A 227 2.44 14.97 3.15
N TRP A 228 2.91 15.87 2.29
CA TRP A 228 2.14 16.33 1.13
C TRP A 228 2.32 15.37 -0.06
N PHE A 229 1.23 15.02 -0.71
CA PHE A 229 1.23 14.25 -1.95
C PHE A 229 0.21 14.83 -2.93
N HIS A 230 0.66 15.28 -4.10
CA HIS A 230 -0.18 15.92 -5.13
C HIS A 230 -1.15 16.98 -4.56
N LYS A 231 -0.65 17.85 -3.66
CA LYS A 231 -1.39 18.93 -2.96
C LYS A 231 -2.35 18.50 -1.84
N TYR A 232 -2.48 17.20 -1.58
CA TYR A 232 -3.26 16.68 -0.46
C TYR A 232 -2.36 16.34 0.73
N LEU A 233 -2.87 16.57 1.94
CA LEU A 233 -2.18 16.17 3.16
C LEU A 233 -2.44 14.68 3.43
N ILE A 234 -1.40 13.85 3.34
CA ILE A 234 -1.49 12.43 3.64
C ILE A 234 -1.12 12.20 5.10
N VAL A 235 -1.96 11.47 5.82
CA VAL A 235 -1.73 11.08 7.21
C VAL A 235 -1.73 9.56 7.30
N CYS A 236 -0.55 9.00 7.58
CA CYS A 236 -0.35 7.58 7.77
C CYS A 236 -0.56 7.19 9.23
N CYS A 237 -1.44 6.20 9.46
CA CYS A 237 -1.79 5.72 10.79
C CYS A 237 -1.72 4.19 10.85
N THR A 238 -1.05 3.67 11.87
CA THR A 238 -0.92 2.21 12.07
C THR A 238 -2.13 1.60 12.77
N THR A 239 -3.03 2.42 13.32
CA THR A 239 -4.23 1.96 14.03
C THR A 239 -5.49 2.29 13.24
N ASP A 240 -6.50 1.42 13.35
CA ASP A 240 -7.84 1.65 12.78
C ASP A 240 -8.60 2.79 13.50
N GLN A 241 -8.00 3.41 14.53
CA GLN A 241 -8.55 4.59 15.20
C GLN A 241 -8.22 5.85 14.41
N ILE A 242 -8.99 6.04 13.33
CA ILE A 242 -8.87 7.18 12.42
C ILE A 242 -9.06 8.51 13.19
N SER A 243 -10.08 8.65 14.03
CA SER A 243 -10.46 9.95 14.62
C SER A 243 -9.43 10.56 15.59
N ALA A 244 -8.97 9.81 16.60
CA ALA A 244 -8.07 10.34 17.63
C ALA A 244 -6.65 10.62 17.11
N SER A 245 -6.14 9.77 16.22
CA SER A 245 -4.80 9.95 15.65
C SER A 245 -4.76 11.02 14.56
N LEU A 246 -5.83 11.14 13.77
CA LEU A 246 -6.00 12.17 12.74
C LEU A 246 -6.04 13.56 13.36
N ALA A 247 -6.92 13.77 14.35
CA ALA A 247 -7.10 15.08 14.97
C ALA A 247 -5.78 15.63 15.48
N LYS A 248 -5.01 14.83 16.21
CA LYS A 248 -3.70 15.26 16.73
C LYS A 248 -2.70 15.53 15.61
N LYS A 249 -2.45 14.56 14.73
CA LYS A 249 -1.39 14.65 13.71
C LYS A 249 -1.64 15.75 12.68
N ALA A 250 -2.88 15.87 12.20
CA ALA A 250 -3.20 16.80 11.13
C ALA A 250 -3.34 18.24 11.64
N THR A 251 -3.93 18.46 12.82
CA THR A 251 -4.01 19.81 13.40
C THR A 251 -2.64 20.32 13.87
N ASP A 252 -1.80 19.46 14.46
CA ASP A 252 -0.41 19.81 14.82
C ASP A 252 0.41 20.18 13.57
N PHE A 253 0.24 19.45 12.47
CA PHE A 253 0.96 19.74 11.22
C PHE A 253 0.43 21.00 10.52
N ALA A 254 -0.89 21.20 10.50
CA ALA A 254 -1.51 22.38 9.89
C ALA A 254 -1.19 23.66 10.67
N SER A 255 -1.24 23.63 12.00
CA SER A 255 -0.94 24.78 12.87
C SER A 255 0.52 25.23 12.79
N ARG A 256 1.47 24.30 12.63
CA ARG A 256 2.89 24.64 12.43
C ARG A 256 3.16 25.37 11.12
N ASN A 257 2.30 25.20 10.12
CA ASN A 257 2.50 25.76 8.79
C ASN A 257 1.85 27.13 8.55
N ASN A 258 1.19 27.74 9.56
CA ASN A 258 0.76 29.14 9.80
C ASN A 258 0.44 30.14 8.66
N ASN A 259 0.48 29.77 7.37
CA ASN A 259 0.47 30.71 6.24
C ASN A 259 -0.59 30.40 5.19
N ARG A 260 -1.54 29.50 5.45
CA ARG A 260 -2.67 29.27 4.55
C ARG A 260 -3.98 29.46 5.31
N ALA A 261 -4.57 30.64 5.19
CA ALA A 261 -5.95 30.94 5.58
C ALA A 261 -6.98 30.21 4.68
N GLY A 262 -6.73 28.95 4.37
CA GLY A 262 -7.48 28.15 3.41
C GLY A 262 -7.79 26.76 3.94
N THR A 263 -8.85 26.18 3.40
CA THR A 263 -9.23 24.79 3.63
C THR A 263 -8.09 23.84 3.26
N VAL A 264 -7.74 22.92 4.16
CA VAL A 264 -6.78 21.83 3.88
C VAL A 264 -7.54 20.53 3.64
N HIS A 265 -7.40 19.98 2.44
CA HIS A 265 -7.90 18.65 2.10
C HIS A 265 -6.83 17.59 2.34
N GLY A 266 -7.21 16.46 2.91
CA GLY A 266 -6.28 15.38 3.18
C GLY A 266 -6.91 13.99 3.22
N ILE A 267 -6.03 12.99 3.24
CA ILE A 267 -6.40 11.58 3.20
C ILE A 267 -5.68 10.88 4.34
N VAL A 268 -6.44 10.21 5.21
CA VAL A 268 -5.89 9.29 6.21
C VAL A 268 -5.81 7.91 5.62
N ILE A 269 -4.69 7.23 5.84
CA ILE A 269 -4.46 5.87 5.37
C ILE A 269 -4.05 5.02 6.57
N PRO A 270 -4.93 4.12 7.04
CA PRO A 270 -4.58 2.92 7.79
C PRO A 270 -4.41 1.66 6.91
N ILE A 271 -4.21 1.84 5.60
CA ILE A 271 -4.03 0.84 4.51
C ILE A 271 -5.22 -0.09 4.28
N ARG A 272 -5.83 -0.67 5.32
CA ARG A 272 -7.08 -1.42 5.16
C ARG A 272 -8.23 -0.52 4.77
N HIS A 273 -8.17 0.73 5.21
CA HIS A 273 -9.14 1.77 4.90
C HIS A 273 -8.44 3.06 4.50
N ILE A 274 -9.22 3.97 3.93
CA ILE A 274 -8.90 5.39 3.86
C ILE A 274 -10.03 6.19 4.52
N ALA A 275 -9.73 7.42 4.92
CA ALA A 275 -10.75 8.41 5.22
C ALA A 275 -10.35 9.75 4.59
N LEU A 276 -11.32 10.45 4.02
CA LEU A 276 -11.13 11.81 3.53
C LEU A 276 -11.32 12.77 4.69
N PHE A 277 -10.56 13.85 4.72
CA PHE A 277 -10.79 14.90 5.71
C PHE A 277 -10.55 16.28 5.15
N GLU A 278 -11.20 17.24 5.80
CA GLU A 278 -11.09 18.66 5.54
C GLU A 278 -10.80 19.37 6.87
N ILE A 279 -9.78 20.23 6.89
CA ILE A 279 -9.53 21.16 8.00
C ILE A 279 -9.93 22.55 7.53
N ARG A 280 -10.92 23.14 8.18
CA ARG A 280 -11.40 24.49 7.89
C ARG A 280 -11.45 25.29 9.17
N ASN A 281 -10.68 26.38 9.23
CA ASN A 281 -10.60 27.26 10.41
C ASN A 281 -10.29 26.54 11.74
N GLY A 282 -9.56 25.41 11.67
CA GLY A 282 -9.24 24.58 12.84
C GLY A 282 -10.25 23.46 13.13
N ASP A 283 -11.43 23.49 12.52
CA ASP A 283 -12.41 22.42 12.61
C ASP A 283 -12.05 21.30 11.63
N LEU A 284 -12.07 20.06 12.13
CA LEU A 284 -11.78 18.86 11.36
C LEU A 284 -13.08 18.13 11.03
N LEU A 285 -13.41 18.03 9.75
CA LEU A 285 -14.44 17.14 9.23
C LEU A 285 -13.78 15.93 8.58
N HIS A 286 -14.28 14.73 8.81
CA HIS A 286 -13.74 13.53 8.16
C HIS A 286 -14.84 12.55 7.76
N SER A 287 -14.57 11.78 6.71
CA SER A 287 -15.48 10.74 6.25
C SER A 287 -15.41 9.54 7.19
N PRO A 288 -16.43 8.67 7.18
CA PRO A 288 -16.29 7.31 7.67
C PRO A 288 -15.15 6.56 6.94
N PRO A 289 -14.61 5.49 7.56
CA PRO A 289 -13.60 4.63 6.93
C PRO A 289 -14.14 3.97 5.66
N ILE A 290 -13.41 4.10 4.55
CA ILE A 290 -13.73 3.52 3.25
C ILE A 290 -12.74 2.38 2.98
N PRO A 291 -13.19 1.15 2.66
CA PRO A 291 -12.29 0.01 2.43
C PRO A 291 -11.29 0.23 1.30
N LEU A 292 -10.00 0.04 1.57
CA LEU A 292 -8.89 0.20 0.64
C LEU A 292 -8.21 -1.14 0.34
N VAL A 293 -7.77 -1.88 1.36
CA VAL A 293 -7.21 -3.24 1.19
C VAL A 293 -8.06 -4.23 1.98
N THR A 294 -8.72 -5.11 1.24
CA THR A 294 -9.61 -6.17 1.73
C THR A 294 -9.19 -7.52 1.15
N ASN A 295 -9.72 -8.61 1.70
CA ASN A 295 -9.43 -9.97 1.20
C ASN A 295 -9.81 -10.17 -0.28
N THR A 296 -10.74 -9.37 -0.80
CA THR A 296 -11.15 -9.41 -2.21
C THR A 296 -10.32 -8.48 -3.10
N SER A 297 -9.46 -7.64 -2.54
CA SER A 297 -8.75 -6.58 -3.28
C SER A 297 -7.75 -7.10 -4.32
N ALA A 298 -7.35 -8.36 -4.20
CA ALA A 298 -6.54 -9.04 -5.23
C ALA A 298 -7.37 -9.49 -6.45
N MET A 299 -8.71 -9.52 -6.34
CA MET A 299 -9.62 -9.97 -7.40
C MET A 299 -10.52 -8.86 -7.91
N SER A 300 -10.75 -7.81 -7.12
CA SER A 300 -11.58 -6.67 -7.47
C SER A 300 -11.00 -5.38 -6.88
N CYS A 301 -11.16 -4.28 -7.61
CA CYS A 301 -10.70 -2.99 -7.14
C CYS A 301 -11.59 -2.46 -6.01
N SER A 302 -10.96 -2.03 -4.91
CA SER A 302 -11.67 -1.58 -3.71
C SER A 302 -12.33 -0.21 -3.89
N PRO A 303 -13.40 0.10 -3.12
CA PRO A 303 -14.06 1.40 -3.13
C PRO A 303 -13.08 2.55 -2.82
N GLY A 304 -12.20 2.36 -1.84
CA GLY A 304 -11.20 3.33 -1.43
C GLY A 304 -10.20 3.61 -2.54
N PHE A 305 -9.70 2.57 -3.23
CA PHE A 305 -8.77 2.79 -4.34
C PHE A 305 -9.43 3.53 -5.52
N LYS A 306 -10.70 3.20 -5.84
CA LYS A 306 -11.47 3.93 -6.86
C LYS A 306 -11.56 5.42 -6.53
N ILE A 307 -11.88 5.77 -5.29
CA ILE A 307 -11.89 7.17 -4.84
C ILE A 307 -10.51 7.82 -5.02
N LEU A 308 -9.42 7.15 -4.63
CA LEU A 308 -8.07 7.69 -4.82
C LEU A 308 -7.78 7.98 -6.30
N THR A 309 -8.15 7.07 -7.22
CA THR A 309 -7.99 7.34 -8.66
C THR A 309 -8.80 8.56 -9.09
N TYR A 310 -10.04 8.72 -8.61
CA TYR A 310 -10.79 9.93 -8.95
C TYR A 310 -10.15 11.20 -8.38
N ILE A 311 -9.58 11.15 -7.18
CA ILE A 311 -8.88 12.31 -6.59
C ILE A 311 -7.67 12.73 -7.41
N PHE A 312 -6.86 11.76 -7.88
CA PHE A 312 -5.56 12.06 -8.48
C PHE A 312 -5.57 12.10 -10.01
N THR A 313 -6.47 11.40 -10.70
CA THR A 313 -6.46 11.29 -12.17
C THR A 313 -7.76 11.72 -12.86
N SER A 314 -8.86 11.97 -12.15
CA SER A 314 -10.09 12.37 -12.83
C SER A 314 -10.05 13.81 -13.37
N ASN A 315 -10.50 13.96 -14.61
CA ASN A 315 -10.43 15.16 -15.45
C ASN A 315 -11.28 16.36 -14.99
N HIS A 316 -11.79 16.37 -13.77
CA HIS A 316 -12.86 17.30 -13.35
C HIS A 316 -12.51 18.21 -12.18
N ARG A 317 -11.25 18.67 -12.11
CA ARG A 317 -10.86 19.89 -11.37
C ARG A 317 -11.46 21.19 -11.96
N ALA A 318 -12.69 21.14 -12.48
CA ALA A 318 -13.43 22.31 -12.97
C ALA A 318 -13.67 23.36 -11.86
N GLY A 319 -13.66 22.94 -10.58
CA GLY A 319 -13.80 23.83 -9.43
C GLY A 319 -12.54 24.66 -9.13
N TYR A 320 -11.36 24.03 -9.17
CA TYR A 320 -10.08 24.75 -9.03
C TYR A 320 -9.68 25.49 -10.31
N SER A 321 -10.12 25.02 -11.49
CA SER A 321 -9.79 25.67 -12.76
C SER A 321 -10.53 26.99 -12.98
N ALA A 322 -11.64 27.24 -12.30
CA ALA A 322 -12.31 28.54 -12.34
C ALA A 322 -11.52 29.64 -11.59
N GLN A 323 -10.56 29.25 -10.74
CA GLN A 323 -9.67 30.16 -10.01
C GLN A 323 -8.19 29.96 -10.35
N SER A 324 -7.83 29.01 -11.22
CA SER A 324 -6.43 28.82 -11.59
C SER A 324 -6.01 29.91 -12.57
N GLU A 325 -5.25 30.88 -12.08
CA GLU A 325 -4.52 31.89 -12.87
C GLU A 325 -3.35 31.26 -13.66
N GLU A 326 -3.49 30.02 -14.15
CA GLU A 326 -2.44 29.41 -14.94
C GLU A 326 -2.36 30.09 -16.30
N TYR A 327 -1.36 30.94 -16.46
CA TYR A 327 -1.10 31.71 -17.68
C TYR A 327 0.28 31.36 -18.24
N TRP A 328 0.29 30.73 -19.41
CA TRP A 328 1.52 30.30 -20.08
C TRP A 328 2.26 31.44 -20.81
N GLY A 329 1.62 32.61 -20.98
CA GLY A 329 2.20 33.74 -21.72
C GLY A 329 2.35 33.53 -23.24
N VAL A 330 2.27 32.27 -23.70
CA VAL A 330 2.43 31.87 -25.10
C VAL A 330 1.39 30.82 -25.43
N THR A 331 0.75 30.95 -26.59
CA THR A 331 -0.13 29.92 -27.13
C THR A 331 0.71 28.86 -27.85
N ILE A 332 0.80 27.66 -27.28
CA ILE A 332 1.47 26.52 -27.92
C ILE A 332 0.43 25.77 -28.76
N PRO A 333 0.62 25.61 -30.08
CA PRO A 333 -0.20 24.73 -30.91
C PRO A 333 -0.19 23.29 -30.38
N THR A 334 -1.34 22.61 -30.47
CA THR A 334 -1.53 21.25 -29.97
C THR A 334 -0.46 20.28 -30.49
N GLU A 335 -0.06 20.42 -31.76
CA GLU A 335 0.93 19.56 -32.40
C GLU A 335 2.32 19.73 -31.78
N LEU A 336 2.72 20.98 -31.50
CA LEU A 336 3.99 21.26 -30.82
C LEU A 336 3.95 20.78 -29.38
N PHE A 337 2.79 20.87 -28.73
CA PHE A 337 2.61 20.38 -27.38
C PHE A 337 2.72 18.85 -27.31
N ASP A 338 2.08 18.13 -28.24
CA ASP A 338 2.22 16.68 -28.38
C ASP A 338 3.67 16.28 -28.67
N MET A 339 4.38 17.04 -29.50
CA MET A 339 5.81 16.83 -29.73
C MET A 339 6.65 17.01 -28.46
N ILE A 340 6.37 18.05 -27.67
CA ILE A 340 7.06 18.28 -26.38
C ILE A 340 6.79 17.11 -25.43
N ILE A 341 5.54 16.65 -25.35
CA ILE A 341 5.18 15.54 -24.48
C ILE A 341 5.92 14.26 -24.92
N ASN A 342 5.89 13.95 -26.21
CA ASN A 342 6.53 12.74 -26.73
C ASN A 342 8.06 12.78 -26.67
N ALA A 343 8.68 13.97 -26.70
CA ALA A 343 10.12 14.14 -26.57
C ALA A 343 10.62 14.16 -25.11
N SER A 344 9.73 14.42 -24.16
CA SER A 344 10.09 14.56 -22.75
C SER A 344 10.33 13.20 -22.09
N THR A 345 11.25 13.14 -21.14
CA THR A 345 11.45 11.92 -20.35
C THR A 345 10.22 11.68 -19.45
N PRO A 346 9.89 10.42 -19.12
CA PRO A 346 8.78 10.09 -18.22
C PRO A 346 8.77 10.90 -16.92
N ARG A 347 9.95 11.11 -16.33
CA ARG A 347 10.11 11.86 -15.08
C ARG A 347 9.79 13.35 -15.24
N ASP A 348 10.27 13.95 -16.33
CA ASP A 348 10.03 15.36 -16.62
C ASP A 348 8.55 15.58 -16.95
N LEU A 349 7.93 14.64 -17.68
CA LEU A 349 6.50 14.66 -17.97
C LEU A 349 5.62 14.68 -16.73
N VAL A 350 5.88 13.78 -15.77
CA VAL A 350 5.15 13.75 -14.50
C VAL A 350 5.34 15.06 -13.75
N SER A 351 6.57 15.58 -13.71
CA SER A 351 6.86 16.86 -13.05
C SER A 351 6.15 18.04 -13.72
N MET A 352 6.11 18.06 -15.06
CA MET A 352 5.38 19.06 -15.84
C MET A 352 3.87 18.97 -15.60
N ALA A 353 3.31 17.75 -15.60
CA ALA A 353 1.89 17.51 -15.29
C ALA A 353 1.54 17.97 -13.87
N GLN A 354 2.41 17.77 -12.88
CA GLN A 354 2.20 18.27 -11.52
C GLN A 354 2.23 19.81 -11.43
N SER A 355 2.98 20.46 -12.33
CA SER A 355 3.17 21.92 -12.36
C SER A 355 2.11 22.68 -13.16
N SER A 356 1.38 22.00 -14.05
CA SER A 356 0.44 22.62 -14.99
C SER A 356 -0.84 21.79 -15.13
N ILE A 357 -1.99 22.43 -14.97
CA ILE A 357 -3.32 21.82 -15.15
C ILE A 357 -3.54 21.44 -16.62
N LEU A 358 -3.02 22.24 -17.56
CA LEU A 358 -3.14 21.92 -18.98
C LEU A 358 -2.30 20.67 -19.31
N VAL A 359 -1.04 20.62 -18.88
CA VAL A 359 -0.20 19.43 -19.08
C VAL A 359 -0.78 18.21 -18.36
N GLU A 360 -1.32 18.37 -17.16
CA GLU A 360 -2.00 17.30 -16.39
C GLU A 360 -3.11 16.62 -17.22
N LYS A 361 -4.00 17.43 -17.81
CA LYS A 361 -5.11 16.94 -18.65
C LYS A 361 -4.61 16.17 -19.88
N TRP A 362 -3.59 16.70 -20.54
CA TRP A 362 -3.01 16.07 -21.73
C TRP A 362 -2.21 14.80 -21.40
N TYR A 363 -1.48 14.80 -20.28
CA TYR A 363 -0.73 13.65 -19.82
C TYR A 363 -1.66 12.47 -19.52
N TYR A 364 -2.72 12.70 -18.72
CA TYR A 364 -3.67 11.64 -18.35
C TYR A 364 -4.63 11.23 -19.48
N SER A 365 -4.73 11.99 -20.57
CA SER A 365 -5.51 11.58 -21.75
C SER A 365 -4.78 10.60 -22.66
N SER A 366 -3.44 10.60 -22.64
CA SER A 366 -2.63 9.92 -23.66
C SER A 366 -1.52 9.00 -23.12
N ILE A 367 -1.12 9.14 -21.84
CA ILE A 367 0.02 8.48 -21.17
C ILE A 367 1.02 7.87 -22.17
N PRO A 368 2.00 8.66 -22.62
CA PRO A 368 2.91 8.25 -23.70
C PRO A 368 3.63 6.93 -23.45
N GLN A 369 3.88 6.59 -22.19
CA GLN A 369 4.65 5.41 -21.76
C GLN A 369 3.96 4.07 -22.06
N ILE A 370 2.65 4.07 -22.32
CA ILE A 370 1.85 2.87 -22.59
C ILE A 370 1.22 2.91 -24.00
N HIS A 371 1.85 3.63 -24.91
CA HIS A 371 1.40 3.74 -26.30
C HIS A 371 1.22 2.34 -26.91
N GLY A 372 0.02 2.07 -27.42
CA GLY A 372 -0.33 0.78 -28.04
C GLY A 372 -1.04 -0.23 -27.12
N LEU A 373 -1.23 0.05 -25.83
CA LEU A 373 -2.11 -0.76 -24.98
C LEU A 373 -3.59 -0.45 -25.29
N SER A 374 -4.34 -1.49 -25.65
CA SER A 374 -5.79 -1.41 -25.83
C SER A 374 -6.50 -2.18 -24.73
N ILE A 375 -7.28 -1.50 -23.90
CA ILE A 375 -8.17 -2.14 -22.93
C ILE A 375 -9.39 -2.68 -23.67
N ARG A 376 -9.59 -4.00 -23.56
CA ARG A 376 -10.70 -4.70 -24.21
C ARG A 376 -11.98 -4.67 -23.38
N ASP A 377 -11.83 -4.84 -22.07
CA ASP A 377 -12.94 -4.99 -21.14
C ASP A 377 -12.78 -4.07 -19.93
N PHE A 378 -13.90 -3.53 -19.46
CA PHE A 378 -14.01 -2.77 -18.21
C PHE A 378 -14.64 -3.64 -17.13
N ALA A 379 -13.92 -4.65 -16.65
CA ALA A 379 -14.47 -5.61 -15.68
C ALA A 379 -14.42 -5.06 -14.25
N LEU A 380 -13.37 -4.31 -13.90
CA LEU A 380 -13.13 -3.78 -12.56
C LEU A 380 -13.92 -2.49 -12.28
N SER A 381 -14.30 -1.78 -13.35
CA SER A 381 -15.19 -0.63 -13.30
C SER A 381 -16.65 -0.97 -13.02
N ILE A 382 -17.08 -2.23 -13.18
CA ILE A 382 -18.48 -2.63 -13.00
C ILE A 382 -18.89 -2.47 -11.53
N PRO A 383 -20.06 -1.87 -11.25
CA PRO A 383 -20.55 -1.71 -9.89
C PRO A 383 -20.96 -3.03 -9.26
N CYS A 384 -20.82 -3.14 -7.94
CA CYS A 384 -21.17 -4.34 -7.18
C CYS A 384 -22.65 -4.73 -7.28
N CYS A 385 -23.53 -3.79 -7.60
CA CYS A 385 -24.96 -4.01 -7.81
C CYS A 385 -25.35 -4.25 -9.29
N GLY A 386 -24.39 -4.16 -10.22
CA GLY A 386 -24.67 -4.23 -11.66
C GLY A 386 -24.54 -5.63 -12.26
N LYS A 387 -25.38 -5.93 -13.24
CA LYS A 387 -25.14 -6.99 -14.25
C LYS A 387 -25.02 -6.32 -15.61
N ARG A 388 -24.03 -6.71 -16.44
CA ARG A 388 -23.94 -6.26 -17.84
C ARG A 388 -25.16 -6.78 -18.60
N ASN A 389 -26.22 -5.98 -18.71
CA ASN A 389 -27.32 -6.25 -19.62
C ASN A 389 -27.32 -5.16 -20.68
N THR A 390 -26.88 -5.55 -21.89
CA THR A 390 -26.86 -4.79 -23.15
C THR A 390 -25.73 -3.76 -23.34
N SER A 391 -25.06 -3.85 -24.50
CA SER A 391 -24.10 -2.86 -24.98
C SER A 391 -24.87 -1.62 -25.47
N GLY A 392 -24.94 -0.56 -24.66
CA GLY A 392 -25.50 0.72 -25.11
C GLY A 392 -26.29 1.53 -24.08
N ALA A 393 -26.57 1.00 -22.88
CA ALA A 393 -27.14 1.80 -21.80
C ALA A 393 -26.05 2.66 -21.14
N LEU A 394 -26.39 3.92 -20.79
CA LEU A 394 -25.60 4.76 -19.90
C LEU A 394 -25.35 3.96 -18.60
N GLY A 395 -24.08 3.89 -18.16
CA GLY A 395 -23.68 3.11 -16.98
C GLY A 395 -24.40 3.55 -15.70
N VAL A 396 -24.40 2.70 -14.68
CA VAL A 396 -25.06 2.96 -13.39
C VAL A 396 -23.98 3.19 -12.34
N PHE A 397 -23.89 4.42 -11.84
CA PHE A 397 -23.02 4.70 -10.73
C PHE A 397 -23.53 4.07 -9.42
N CYS A 398 -22.65 3.41 -8.69
CA CYS A 398 -22.92 2.87 -7.36
C CYS A 398 -22.15 3.66 -6.30
N SER A 399 -22.87 4.33 -5.39
CA SER A 399 -22.29 5.10 -4.27
C SER A 399 -21.58 4.22 -3.23
N ILE A 400 -21.84 2.91 -3.18
CA ILE A 400 -21.23 2.00 -2.21
C ILE A 400 -19.82 1.60 -2.66
N CYS A 401 -19.66 1.20 -3.92
CA CYS A 401 -18.38 0.73 -4.46
C CYS A 401 -17.67 1.75 -5.34
N TYR A 402 -18.26 2.92 -5.55
CA TYR A 402 -17.74 4.03 -6.37
C TYR A 402 -17.35 3.61 -7.80
N ALA A 403 -18.13 2.69 -8.38
CA ALA A 403 -17.96 2.16 -9.73
C ALA A 403 -19.18 2.48 -10.62
N TRP A 404 -19.06 2.27 -11.94
CA TRP A 404 -19.94 2.79 -13.00
C TRP A 404 -20.45 1.74 -13.98
#